data_AF-A0A7R8W4J5-F1
#
_entry.id   AF-A0A7R8W4J5-F1
#
_cell.length_a   1.000
_cell.length_b   1.000
_cell.length_c   1.000
_cell.angle_alpha   90.00
_cell.angle_beta   90.00
_cell.angle_gamma   90.00
#
_symmetry.space_group_name_H-M   'P 1'
#
loop_
_entity.id
_entity.type
_entity.pdbx_description
1 polymer ?
#
loop_
_entity_poly.entity_id
_entity_poly.type
_entity_poly.pdbx_seq_one_letter_code
_entity_poly.pdbx_strand_id
1 'polypeptide(L)'
;MGHVPWLIPGVSTGLPRAHQVNGATSLQDYAYGTQTDWFYMINATRFPFVFELRDTGDHGFLLPASQIESTAKEFFAAMTAMMD
;
A
#
# COMPACT_ATOMS: atom_id res chain seq x y z
N MET A 1 8.15 15.43 -17.79
CA MET A 1 8.34 14.60 -19.00
C MET A 1 9.28 13.47 -18.64
N GLY A 2 8.76 12.30 -18.31
CA GLY A 2 9.56 11.14 -17.94
C GLY A 2 8.64 9.95 -17.72
N HIS A 3 8.45 9.15 -18.76
CA HIS A 3 7.78 7.87 -18.70
C HIS A 3 8.48 6.97 -17.66
N VAL A 4 7.73 6.40 -16.73
CA VAL A 4 8.16 5.22 -15.97
C VAL A 4 7.22 4.06 -16.35
N PRO A 5 7.73 3.04 -17.08
CA PRO A 5 6.93 1.94 -17.57
C PRO A 5 6.64 0.92 -16.45
N TRP A 6 5.38 0.47 -16.48
CA TRP A 6 4.66 -0.61 -15.79
C TRP A 6 5.41 -1.68 -15.00
N LEU A 7 4.73 -2.10 -13.91
CA LEU A 7 4.65 -3.43 -13.31
C LEU A 7 6.00 -4.14 -13.09
N ILE A 8 6.40 -4.28 -11.84
CA ILE A 8 7.40 -5.28 -11.46
C ILE A 8 6.90 -6.65 -11.93
N PRO A 9 7.58 -7.33 -12.88
CA PRO A 9 7.17 -8.65 -13.32
C PRO A 9 7.44 -9.65 -12.20
N GLY A 10 6.40 -10.34 -11.71
CA GLY A 10 6.56 -11.54 -10.88
C GLY A 10 5.83 -11.59 -9.54
N VAL A 11 5.16 -10.53 -9.10
CA VAL A 11 4.33 -10.60 -7.88
C VAL A 11 2.85 -10.61 -8.28
N SER A 12 2.35 -11.76 -8.71
CA SER A 12 0.90 -11.98 -8.71
C SER A 12 0.47 -12.13 -7.26
N THR A 13 -0.06 -11.07 -6.65
CA THR A 13 -0.49 -11.08 -5.24
C THR A 13 -1.66 -12.02 -4.95
N GLY A 14 -2.19 -12.75 -5.95
CA GLY A 14 -3.42 -13.53 -5.82
C GLY A 14 -4.65 -12.66 -5.53
N LEU A 15 -4.48 -11.34 -5.45
CA LEU A 15 -5.54 -10.37 -5.22
C LEU A 15 -6.17 -9.99 -6.57
N PRO A 16 -7.49 -9.79 -6.62
CA PRO A 16 -8.21 -9.48 -7.87
C PRO A 16 -7.85 -8.11 -8.45
N ARG A 17 -7.03 -7.30 -7.77
CA ARG A 17 -6.64 -5.93 -8.17
C ARG A 17 -5.15 -5.70 -7.90
N ALA A 18 -4.53 -4.91 -8.78
CA ALA A 18 -3.12 -4.53 -8.69
C ALA A 18 -2.90 -3.39 -7.67
N HIS A 19 -1.86 -3.52 -6.85
CA HIS A 19 -1.37 -2.49 -5.92
C HIS A 19 0.09 -2.16 -6.27
N GLN A 20 0.48 -0.90 -6.11
CA GLN A 20 1.88 -0.51 -6.24
C GLN A 20 2.62 -0.77 -4.92
N VAL A 21 3.85 -1.26 -4.99
CA VAL A 21 4.68 -1.57 -3.82
C VAL A 21 6.08 -1.00 -4.05
N ASN A 22 6.46 0.05 -3.31
CA ASN A 22 7.80 0.64 -3.29
C ASN A 22 8.01 1.40 -1.96
N GLY A 23 9.17 2.05 -1.80
CA GLY A 23 9.40 2.97 -0.69
C GLY A 23 8.50 4.21 -0.77
N ALA A 24 8.06 4.74 0.38
CA ALA A 24 7.10 5.84 0.47
C ALA A 24 7.49 7.07 -0.37
N THR A 25 8.77 7.47 -0.34
CA THR A 25 9.32 8.60 -1.10
C THR A 25 9.27 8.44 -2.63
N SER A 26 9.04 7.22 -3.12
CA SER A 26 8.94 6.92 -4.55
C SER A 26 7.49 6.77 -5.04
N LEU A 27 6.52 6.64 -4.14
CA LEU A 27 5.09 6.55 -4.46
C LEU A 27 4.32 7.82 -4.10
N GLN A 28 4.76 8.53 -3.06
CA GLN A 28 4.19 9.79 -2.60
C GLN A 28 5.22 10.91 -2.68
N ASP A 29 4.75 12.13 -2.40
CA ASP A 29 5.63 13.25 -2.12
C ASP A 29 6.49 12.99 -0.87
N TYR A 30 7.61 13.69 -0.82
CA TYR A 30 8.56 13.57 0.28
C TYR A 30 7.89 13.99 1.61
N ALA A 31 7.79 13.06 2.56
CA ALA A 31 7.29 13.29 3.91
C ALA A 31 8.35 12.90 4.95
N TYR A 32 8.50 13.73 6.00
CA TYR A 32 9.39 13.46 7.13
C TYR A 32 8.57 13.14 8.37
N GLY A 33 9.13 12.31 9.26
CA GLY A 33 8.53 12.03 10.57
C GLY A 33 7.30 11.12 10.47
N THR A 34 7.25 10.27 9.44
CA THR A 34 6.20 9.25 9.35
C THR A 34 6.35 8.24 10.49
N GLN A 35 5.25 7.56 10.84
CA GLN A 35 5.31 6.50 11.85
C GLN A 35 6.28 5.39 11.43
N THR A 36 6.36 5.08 10.13
CA THR A 36 7.29 4.10 9.59
C THR A 36 8.75 4.51 9.76
N ASP A 37 9.09 5.80 9.54
CA ASP A 37 10.44 6.31 9.79
C ASP A 37 10.80 6.22 11.27
N TRP A 38 9.85 6.57 12.15
CA TRP A 38 10.07 6.51 13.58
C TRP A 38 10.27 5.09 14.08
N PHE A 39 9.39 4.15 13.69
CA PHE A 39 9.50 2.74 14.06
C PHE A 39 10.80 2.10 13.56
N TYR A 40 11.24 2.48 12.36
CA TYR A 40 12.53 2.06 11.84
C TYR A 40 13.68 2.63 12.69
N MET A 41 13.66 3.93 13.00
CA MET A 41 14.70 4.62 13.76
C MET A 41 14.89 4.03 15.16
N ILE A 42 13.80 3.71 15.86
CA ILE A 42 13.87 3.12 17.21
C ILE A 42 14.05 1.60 17.19
N ASN A 43 14.18 0.99 16.00
CA ASN A 43 14.31 -0.45 15.80
C ASN A 43 13.18 -1.26 16.45
N ALA A 44 11.96 -0.71 16.45
CA ALA A 44 10.78 -1.38 17.00
C ALA A 44 10.28 -2.52 16.10
N THR A 45 10.51 -2.40 14.79
CA THR A 45 10.26 -3.47 13.82
C THR A 45 11.22 -3.37 12.65
N ARG A 46 11.56 -4.51 12.05
CA ARG A 46 12.35 -4.58 10.82
C ARG A 46 11.53 -4.26 9.58
N PHE A 47 10.20 -4.34 9.68
CA PHE A 47 9.30 -4.25 8.53
C PHE A 47 8.15 -3.27 8.79
N PRO A 48 8.43 -1.95 8.88
CA PRO A 48 7.39 -0.94 8.96
C PRO A 48 6.78 -0.69 7.58
N PHE A 49 5.46 -0.84 7.46
CA PHE A 49 4.71 -0.65 6.21
C PHE A 49 3.59 0.36 6.37
N VAL A 50 3.25 1.05 5.27
CA VAL A 50 2.04 1.86 5.12
C VAL A 50 1.15 1.22 4.08
N PHE A 51 -0.15 1.12 4.36
CA PHE A 51 -1.14 0.71 3.39
C PHE A 51 -1.99 1.91 3.00
N GLU A 52 -2.00 2.23 1.71
CA GLU A 52 -2.98 3.13 1.12
C GLU A 52 -4.03 2.28 0.42
N LEU A 53 -5.25 2.32 0.95
CA LEU A 53 -6.35 1.51 0.47
C LEU A 53 -7.06 2.19 -0.71
N ARG A 54 -8.16 1.59 -1.15
CA ARG A 54 -8.95 2.13 -2.25
C ARG A 54 -9.48 3.53 -1.94
N ASP A 55 -9.70 4.37 -2.95
CA ASP A 55 -9.46 4.15 -4.39
C ASP A 55 -8.30 5.01 -4.93
N THR A 56 -8.22 5.17 -6.25
CA THR A 56 -7.19 5.98 -6.91
C THR A 56 -7.67 7.38 -7.27
N GLY A 57 -8.76 7.87 -6.67
CA GLY A 57 -9.25 9.25 -6.80
C GLY A 57 -10.68 9.43 -7.30
N ASP A 58 -11.42 8.35 -7.61
CA ASP A 58 -12.82 8.44 -8.06
C ASP A 58 -13.76 8.89 -6.93
N HIS A 59 -13.52 8.40 -5.72
CA HIS A 59 -14.24 8.74 -4.51
C HIS A 59 -13.30 9.21 -3.39
N GLY A 60 -12.03 8.80 -3.41
CA GLY A 60 -11.03 9.15 -2.41
C GLY A 60 -11.52 8.82 -0.99
N PHE A 61 -11.53 9.82 -0.11
CA PHE A 61 -11.99 9.67 1.27
C PHE A 61 -13.49 9.36 1.42
N LEU A 62 -14.30 9.59 0.37
CA LEU A 62 -15.74 9.32 0.37
C LEU A 62 -16.07 8.00 -0.33
N LEU A 63 -15.25 6.97 -0.10
CA LEU A 63 -15.44 5.64 -0.68
C LEU A 63 -16.84 5.09 -0.35
N PRO A 64 -17.62 4.62 -1.35
CA PRO A 64 -18.96 4.08 -1.13
C PRO A 64 -18.95 2.91 -0.15
N ALA A 65 -19.96 2.84 0.71
CA ALA A 65 -20.10 1.76 1.70
C ALA A 65 -20.11 0.36 1.06
N SER A 66 -20.60 0.24 -0.17
CA SER A 66 -20.59 -1.01 -0.96
C SER A 66 -19.18 -1.55 -1.25
N GLN A 67 -18.14 -0.72 -1.16
CA GLN A 67 -16.76 -1.14 -1.39
C GLN A 67 -16.04 -1.59 -0.12
N ILE A 68 -16.55 -1.29 1.09
CA ILE A 68 -15.88 -1.55 2.38
C ILE A 68 -15.49 -3.02 2.52
N GLU A 69 -16.45 -3.93 2.34
CA GLU A 69 -16.21 -5.37 2.55
C GLU A 69 -15.16 -5.91 1.57
N SER A 70 -15.24 -5.49 0.31
CA SER A 70 -14.29 -5.93 -0.72
C SER A 70 -12.87 -5.41 -0.46
N THR A 71 -12.74 -4.17 0.03
CA THR A 71 -11.46 -3.59 0.43
C THR A 71 -10.89 -4.32 1.64
N ALA A 72 -11.72 -4.63 2.65
CA ALA A 72 -11.27 -5.33 3.85
C ALA A 72 -10.80 -6.75 3.58
N LYS A 73 -11.52 -7.51 2.73
CA LYS A 73 -11.13 -8.87 2.32
C LYS A 73 -9.77 -8.89 1.62
N GLU A 74 -9.57 -7.95 0.71
CA GLU A 74 -8.32 -7.80 -0.03
C GLU A 74 -7.16 -7.42 0.89
N PHE A 75 -7.37 -6.43 1.77
CA PHE A 75 -6.37 -6.00 2.76
C PHE A 75 -5.99 -7.14 3.72
N PHE A 76 -6.98 -7.90 4.21
CA PHE A 76 -6.73 -8.99 5.13
C PHE A 76 -5.90 -10.12 4.47
N ALA A 77 -6.23 -10.48 3.23
CA ALA A 77 -5.44 -11.45 2.47
C ALA A 77 -3.98 -11.00 2.28
N ALA A 78 -3.75 -9.71 2.00
CA ALA A 78 -2.39 -9.15 1.93
C ALA A 78 -1.66 -9.23 3.28
N MET A 79 -2.33 -8.89 4.38
CA MET A 79 -1.76 -9.01 5.72
C MET A 79 -1.36 -10.45 6.07
N THR A 80 -2.24 -11.42 5.79
CA THR A 80 -1.93 -12.84 6.06
C THR A 80 -0.69 -13.28 5.29
N ALA A 81 -0.61 -12.95 3.99
CA ALA A 81 0.55 -13.29 3.17
C ALA A 81 1.86 -12.62 3.61
N MET A 82 1.79 -11.50 4.35
CA MET A 82 2.97 -10.84 4.93
C MET A 82 3.40 -11.43 6.27
N MET A 83 2.49 -12.13 6.95
CA MET A 83 2.74 -12.76 8.26
C MET A 83 3.22 -14.21 8.13
N ASP A 84 2.96 -14.86 6.99
CA ASP A 84 3.43 -16.19 6.64
C ASP A 84 4.96 -16.23 6.38
#